data_AF-G2Z278-F1
#
_entry.id   AF-G2Z278-F1
#
_cell.length_a   1.000
_cell.length_b   1.000
_cell.length_c   1.000
_cell.angle_alpha   90.00
_cell.angle_beta   90.00
_cell.angle_gamma   90.00
#
_symmetry.space_group_name_H-M   'P 1'
#
loop_
_entity.id
_entity.type
_entity.pdbx_description
1 polymer ?
#
loop_
_entity_poly.entity_id
_entity_poly.type
_entity_poly.pdbx_seq_one_letter_code
_entity_poly.pdbx_strand_id
1 'polypeptide(L)'
;MRTIFYILIIVLFSSLINKDHYIGKYTYKSRYYYESIDLKNNNQFIYNFKNEFVNYEIKGNYKINSDSLILDSNPQRDKIIVKEKNSGNKNSNLIIVKDKEGNNLTYHIYLILVDDAVICLKDQWEKSKIKNQTIKGFYLVDTKGLKSPTYLKKGKFSNHFEVQFETKRVFEDETWYLEKGKIKPIGMDGECQKYYLEKNN
;
A
#
# COMPACT_ATOMS: atom_id res chain seq x y z
N MET A 1 -47.72 -17.00 14.09
CA MET A 1 -46.73 -16.18 14.82
C MET A 1 -45.51 -16.95 15.35
N ARG A 2 -45.59 -18.26 15.63
CA ARG A 2 -44.41 -19.05 16.06
C ARG A 2 -43.37 -19.31 14.96
N THR A 3 -43.79 -19.45 13.70
CA THR A 3 -42.90 -19.76 12.56
C THR A 3 -41.99 -18.61 12.13
N ILE A 4 -42.43 -17.35 12.31
CA ILE A 4 -41.62 -16.16 11.96
C ILE A 4 -40.44 -16.00 12.94
N PHE A 5 -40.62 -16.41 14.20
CA PHE A 5 -39.56 -16.36 15.21
C PHE A 5 -38.42 -17.35 14.94
N TYR A 6 -38.73 -18.53 14.38
CA TYR A 6 -37.71 -19.52 14.02
C TYR A 6 -36.84 -19.09 12.83
N ILE A 7 -37.41 -18.40 11.85
CA ILE A 7 -36.66 -17.88 10.69
C ILE A 7 -35.67 -16.79 11.14
N LEU A 8 -36.08 -15.93 12.09
CA LEU A 8 -35.19 -14.89 12.62
C LEU A 8 -33.99 -15.46 13.40
N ILE A 9 -34.19 -16.56 14.14
CA ILE A 9 -33.14 -17.24 14.90
C ILE A 9 -32.15 -17.97 13.99
N ILE A 10 -32.61 -18.57 12.88
CA ILE A 10 -31.75 -19.25 11.91
C ILE A 10 -30.88 -18.25 11.13
N VAL A 11 -31.43 -17.09 10.77
CA VAL A 11 -30.66 -16.02 10.10
C VAL A 11 -29.60 -15.42 11.02
N LEU A 12 -29.88 -15.26 12.33
CA LEU A 12 -28.91 -14.75 13.31
C LEU A 12 -27.73 -15.70 13.58
N PHE A 13 -27.89 -17.01 13.37
CA PHE A 13 -26.79 -17.97 13.54
C PHE A 13 -25.92 -18.16 12.29
N SER A 14 -26.43 -17.83 11.10
CA SER A 14 -25.67 -17.97 9.84
C SER A 14 -24.55 -16.92 9.64
N SER A 15 -24.50 -15.86 10.45
CA SER A 15 -23.49 -14.80 10.33
C SER A 15 -22.26 -14.98 11.23
N LEU A 16 -22.19 -16.08 12.00
CA LEU A 16 -20.94 -16.48 12.67
C LEU A 16 -20.04 -17.16 11.64
N ILE A 17 -19.49 -16.37 10.71
CA ILE A 17 -18.30 -16.76 9.97
C ILE A 17 -17.31 -17.22 11.03
N ASN A 18 -16.84 -18.46 10.91
CA ASN A 18 -15.95 -19.10 11.86
C ASN A 18 -14.57 -18.44 11.80
N LYS A 19 -14.47 -17.23 12.37
CA LYS A 19 -13.28 -16.37 12.38
C LYS A 19 -12.07 -17.11 12.92
N ASP A 20 -12.28 -18.06 13.82
CA ASP A 20 -11.24 -18.91 14.40
C ASP A 20 -10.45 -19.68 13.34
N HIS A 21 -11.08 -20.01 12.20
CA HIS A 21 -10.39 -20.64 11.08
C HIS A 21 -9.27 -19.76 10.50
N TYR A 22 -9.43 -18.44 10.52
CA TYR A 22 -8.47 -17.51 9.93
C TYR A 22 -7.39 -17.04 10.91
N ILE A 23 -7.60 -17.20 12.22
CA ILE A 23 -6.62 -16.84 13.26
C ILE A 23 -5.33 -17.63 13.07
N GLY A 24 -4.19 -16.98 13.27
CA GLY A 24 -2.87 -17.58 13.21
C GLY A 24 -1.88 -16.78 12.36
N LYS A 25 -0.68 -17.31 12.23
CA LYS A 25 0.41 -16.68 11.49
C LYS A 25 0.51 -17.23 10.08
N TYR A 26 0.53 -16.32 9.12
CA TYR A 26 0.76 -16.59 7.70
C TYR A 26 2.12 -16.03 7.32
N THR A 27 2.88 -16.79 6.54
CA THR A 27 4.25 -16.41 6.19
C THR A 27 4.54 -16.65 4.71
N TYR A 28 5.41 -15.80 4.17
CA TYR A 28 6.11 -16.03 2.93
C TYR A 28 7.59 -15.75 3.14
N LYS A 29 8.43 -16.62 2.60
CA LYS A 29 9.88 -16.51 2.73
C LYS A 29 10.55 -16.88 1.41
N SER A 30 11.47 -16.04 0.98
CA SER A 30 12.45 -16.35 -0.06
C SER A 30 13.86 -16.04 0.46
N ARG A 31 14.87 -16.11 -0.41
CA ARG A 31 16.28 -15.95 -0.03
C ARG A 31 16.58 -14.62 0.68
N TYR A 32 15.96 -13.54 0.22
CA TYR A 32 16.26 -12.16 0.63
C TYR A 32 15.03 -11.38 1.10
N TYR A 33 13.92 -12.08 1.30
CA TYR A 33 12.63 -11.49 1.59
C TYR A 33 11.86 -12.38 2.56
N TYR A 34 11.26 -11.77 3.56
CA TYR A 34 10.36 -12.39 4.52
C TYR A 34 9.20 -11.44 4.80
N GLU A 35 7.99 -11.97 4.73
CA GLU A 35 6.78 -11.27 5.10
C GLU A 35 5.92 -12.21 5.94
N SER A 36 5.27 -11.67 6.96
CA SER A 36 4.28 -12.41 7.72
C SER A 36 3.19 -11.51 8.27
N ILE A 37 2.02 -12.09 8.45
CA ILE A 37 0.93 -11.47 9.19
C ILE A 37 0.39 -12.47 10.21
N ASP A 38 0.24 -12.02 11.45
CA ASP A 38 -0.29 -12.80 12.56
C ASP A 38 -1.63 -12.22 12.98
N LEU A 39 -2.72 -12.93 12.64
CA LEU A 39 -4.09 -12.54 12.93
C LEU A 39 -4.48 -13.07 14.31
N LYS A 40 -4.74 -12.15 15.26
CA LYS A 40 -5.06 -12.46 16.65
C LYS A 40 -6.57 -12.56 16.88
N ASN A 41 -6.95 -13.32 17.90
CA ASN A 41 -8.35 -13.51 18.32
C ASN A 41 -9.09 -12.22 18.70
N ASN A 42 -8.37 -11.17 19.08
CA ASN A 42 -8.91 -9.87 19.46
C ASN A 42 -9.08 -8.89 18.27
N ASN A 43 -9.10 -9.40 17.03
CA ASN A 43 -9.15 -8.60 15.78
C ASN A 43 -7.95 -7.66 15.58
N GLN A 44 -6.80 -7.94 16.21
CA GLN A 44 -5.55 -7.24 15.94
C GLN A 44 -4.66 -8.06 15.02
N PHE A 45 -3.84 -7.39 14.22
CA PHE A 45 -2.80 -8.06 13.45
C PHE A 45 -1.41 -7.55 13.82
N ILE A 46 -0.41 -8.41 13.65
CA ILE A 46 1.00 -8.04 13.66
C ILE A 46 1.57 -8.42 12.29
N TYR A 47 1.98 -7.41 11.54
CA TYR A 47 2.63 -7.55 10.25
C TYR A 47 4.13 -7.37 10.41
N ASN A 48 4.92 -8.30 9.87
CA ASN A 48 6.38 -8.22 9.86
C ASN A 48 6.88 -8.27 8.44
N PHE A 49 7.81 -7.38 8.13
CA PHE A 49 8.51 -7.35 6.86
C PHE A 49 10.01 -7.33 7.10
N LYS A 50 10.75 -8.13 6.35
CA LYS A 50 12.20 -8.13 6.35
C LYS A 50 12.74 -8.38 4.95
N ASN A 51 13.70 -7.58 4.53
CA ASN A 51 14.59 -7.87 3.41
C ASN A 51 16.06 -7.69 3.84
N GLU A 52 17.00 -7.63 2.89
CA GLU A 52 18.43 -7.42 3.19
C GLU A 52 18.74 -6.09 3.89
N PHE A 53 17.93 -5.06 3.66
CA PHE A 53 18.23 -3.69 4.07
C PHE A 53 17.35 -3.19 5.21
N VAL A 54 16.18 -3.82 5.38
CA VAL A 54 15.10 -3.28 6.21
C VAL A 54 14.40 -4.40 6.95
N ASN A 55 14.06 -4.10 8.20
CA ASN A 55 13.22 -4.93 9.05
C ASN A 55 12.29 -4.01 9.83
N TYR A 56 10.98 -4.28 9.81
CA TYR A 56 10.01 -3.55 10.61
C TYR A 56 8.77 -4.38 10.93
N GLU A 57 8.09 -3.94 11.98
CA GLU A 57 6.82 -4.47 12.46
C GLU A 57 5.75 -3.38 12.37
N ILE A 58 4.54 -3.76 11.97
CA ILE A 58 3.36 -2.89 11.95
C ILE A 58 2.24 -3.60 12.72
N LYS A 59 1.53 -2.83 13.55
CA LYS A 59 0.36 -3.31 14.29
C LYS A 59 -0.89 -2.57 13.82
N GLY A 60 -2.01 -3.25 13.92
CA GLY A 60 -3.29 -2.67 13.52
C GLY A 60 -4.46 -3.57 13.88
N ASN A 61 -5.63 -3.17 13.42
CA ASN A 61 -6.85 -3.94 13.51
C ASN A 61 -7.20 -4.54 12.16
N TYR A 62 -7.95 -5.64 12.17
CA TYR A 62 -8.47 -6.24 10.95
C TYR A 62 -9.92 -6.63 11.09
N LYS A 63 -10.60 -6.74 9.94
CA LYS A 63 -11.93 -7.33 9.82
C LYS A 63 -11.93 -8.32 8.66
N ILE A 64 -12.75 -9.35 8.77
CA ILE A 64 -12.96 -10.34 7.71
C ILE A 64 -14.38 -10.17 7.19
N ASN A 65 -14.52 -10.08 5.87
CA ASN A 65 -15.80 -10.06 5.18
C ASN A 65 -15.75 -11.05 4.01
N SER A 66 -16.42 -12.21 4.15
CA SER A 66 -16.29 -13.34 3.22
C SER A 66 -14.82 -13.67 2.94
N ASP A 67 -14.36 -13.43 1.72
CA ASP A 67 -13.03 -13.79 1.23
C ASP A 67 -12.06 -12.59 1.28
N SER A 68 -12.41 -11.57 2.06
CA SER A 68 -11.65 -10.33 2.19
C SER A 68 -11.14 -10.14 3.62
N LEU A 69 -9.83 -9.92 3.75
CA LEU A 69 -9.16 -9.46 4.96
C LEU A 69 -8.87 -7.97 4.82
N ILE A 70 -9.55 -7.15 5.61
CA ILE A 70 -9.40 -5.69 5.54
C ILE A 70 -8.52 -5.27 6.71
N LEU A 71 -7.40 -4.62 6.40
CA LEU A 71 -6.31 -4.28 7.32
C LEU A 71 -6.24 -2.78 7.54
N ASP A 72 -6.13 -2.39 8.80
CA ASP A 72 -6.03 -0.99 9.18
C ASP A 72 -4.96 -0.78 10.26
N SER A 73 -3.89 -0.07 9.91
CA SER A 73 -2.70 0.09 10.77
C SER A 73 -2.79 1.29 11.72
N ASN A 74 -1.98 1.30 12.77
CA ASN A 74 -1.89 2.45 13.68
C ASN A 74 -0.41 2.80 13.94
N PRO A 75 0.01 4.08 13.77
CA PRO A 75 -0.76 5.23 13.30
C PRO A 75 -1.10 5.18 11.80
N GLN A 76 -2.23 5.79 11.44
CA GLN A 76 -2.60 6.05 10.05
C GLN A 76 -1.69 7.10 9.43
N ARG A 77 -1.25 6.87 8.20
CA ARG A 77 -0.39 7.79 7.43
C ARG A 77 -0.69 7.63 5.94
N ASP A 78 -0.80 8.75 5.20
CA ASP A 78 -1.00 8.63 3.76
C ASP A 78 0.24 8.02 3.09
N LYS A 79 0.04 7.12 2.13
CA LYS A 79 1.13 6.50 1.36
C LYS A 79 1.96 7.52 0.58
N ILE A 80 1.31 8.55 0.06
CA ILE A 80 1.93 9.66 -0.67
C ILE A 80 1.10 10.94 -0.49
N ILE A 81 1.77 12.08 -0.27
CA ILE A 81 1.14 13.41 -0.32
C ILE A 81 1.84 14.19 -1.42
N VAL A 82 1.05 14.82 -2.30
CA VAL A 82 1.58 15.68 -3.37
C VAL A 82 0.92 17.05 -3.28
N LYS A 83 1.74 18.09 -3.14
CA LYS A 83 1.33 19.49 -3.24
C LYS A 83 1.78 20.04 -4.59
N GLU A 84 0.81 20.44 -5.40
CA GLU A 84 1.07 21.05 -6.70
C GLU A 84 1.20 22.57 -6.58
N LYS A 85 2.13 23.14 -7.33
CA LYS A 85 2.31 24.58 -7.50
C LYS A 85 2.58 24.88 -8.98
N ASN A 86 2.21 26.08 -9.40
CA ASN A 86 2.64 26.65 -10.67
C ASN A 86 3.74 27.68 -10.36
N SER A 87 4.99 27.33 -10.63
CA SER A 87 6.15 28.16 -10.26
C SER A 87 7.35 27.87 -11.17
N GLY A 88 8.20 28.88 -11.39
CA GLY A 88 9.40 28.76 -12.22
C GLY A 88 9.12 28.66 -13.72
N ASN A 89 9.95 27.92 -14.44
CA ASN A 89 9.87 27.80 -15.90
C ASN A 89 8.74 26.84 -16.31
N LYS A 90 7.77 27.33 -17.09
CA LYS A 90 6.61 26.55 -17.59
C LYS A 90 7.00 25.33 -18.43
N ASN A 91 8.17 25.34 -19.06
CA ASN A 91 8.69 24.23 -19.87
C ASN A 91 9.50 23.22 -19.05
N SER A 92 9.57 23.38 -17.73
CA SER A 92 10.26 22.47 -16.83
C SER A 92 9.35 22.06 -15.69
N ASN A 93 9.29 20.77 -15.44
CA ASN A 93 8.69 20.24 -14.22
C ASN A 93 9.79 20.05 -13.17
N LEU A 94 9.50 20.42 -11.93
CA LEU A 94 10.33 20.19 -10.76
C LEU A 94 9.55 19.31 -9.79
N ILE A 95 10.10 18.15 -9.47
CA ILE A 95 9.53 17.24 -8.47
C ILE A 95 10.53 17.15 -7.33
N ILE A 96 10.14 17.55 -6.13
CA ILE A 96 10.95 17.46 -4.91
C ILE A 96 10.35 16.36 -4.05
N VAL A 97 11.16 15.39 -3.67
CA VAL A 97 10.71 14.20 -2.93
C VAL A 97 11.43 14.14 -1.59
N LYS A 98 10.65 14.01 -0.52
CA LYS A 98 11.10 13.76 0.84
C LYS A 98 10.35 12.59 1.44
N ASP A 99 10.93 11.97 2.45
CA ASP A 99 10.17 11.02 3.25
C ASP A 99 9.15 11.76 4.14
N LYS A 100 8.30 11.01 4.83
CA LYS A 100 7.31 11.56 5.77
C LYS A 100 7.93 12.23 7.01
N GLU A 101 9.21 12.02 7.27
CA GLU A 101 9.96 12.66 8.35
C GLU A 101 10.67 13.95 7.87
N GLY A 102 10.62 14.24 6.57
CA GLY A 102 11.21 15.43 5.95
C GLY A 102 12.65 15.23 5.47
N ASN A 103 13.20 14.01 5.55
CA ASN A 103 14.52 13.67 5.09
C ASN A 103 14.55 13.48 3.58
N ASN A 104 15.72 13.70 2.99
CA ASN A 104 15.96 13.35 1.60
C ASN A 104 16.11 11.82 1.48
N LEU A 105 15.60 11.27 0.38
CA LEU A 105 15.81 9.86 0.02
C LEU A 105 16.25 9.72 -1.43
N THR A 106 16.85 8.57 -1.72
CA THR A 106 17.09 8.11 -3.09
C THR A 106 15.83 7.40 -3.60
N TYR A 107 15.39 7.74 -4.80
CA TYR A 107 14.19 7.18 -5.40
C TYR A 107 14.34 6.97 -6.91
N HIS A 108 13.46 6.16 -7.47
CA HIS A 108 13.18 6.12 -8.89
C HIS A 108 11.82 6.78 -9.11
N ILE A 109 11.71 7.61 -10.13
CA ILE A 109 10.44 8.20 -10.55
C ILE A 109 10.06 7.68 -11.93
N TYR A 110 8.82 7.23 -12.03
CA TYR A 110 8.21 6.80 -13.28
C TYR A 110 7.16 7.82 -13.66
N LEU A 111 7.43 8.57 -14.72
CA LEU A 111 6.58 9.63 -15.25
C LEU A 111 5.66 9.02 -16.28
N ILE A 112 4.37 9.24 -16.13
CA ILE A 112 3.34 8.92 -17.11
C ILE A 112 3.07 10.20 -17.89
N LEU A 113 3.35 10.18 -19.18
CA LEU A 113 3.11 11.30 -20.08
C LEU A 113 1.66 11.33 -20.56
N VAL A 114 1.26 12.42 -21.22
CA VAL A 114 -0.10 12.59 -21.75
C VAL A 114 -0.46 11.60 -22.85
N ASP A 115 0.53 11.05 -23.55
CA ASP A 115 0.40 10.00 -24.56
C ASP A 115 0.53 8.58 -23.96
N ASP A 116 0.48 8.47 -22.62
CA ASP A 116 0.64 7.24 -21.85
C ASP A 116 2.03 6.58 -21.97
N ALA A 117 3.01 7.24 -22.59
CA ALA A 117 4.40 6.82 -22.53
C ALA A 117 4.93 6.93 -21.08
N VAL A 118 5.74 5.95 -20.68
CA VAL A 118 6.35 5.93 -19.34
C VAL A 118 7.85 6.19 -19.44
N ILE A 119 8.31 7.24 -18.76
CA ILE A 119 9.74 7.56 -18.63
C ILE A 119 10.19 7.23 -17.21
N CYS A 120 11.22 6.40 -17.08
CA CYS A 120 11.85 6.09 -15.80
C CYS A 120 13.12 6.93 -15.61
N LEU A 121 13.19 7.70 -14.53
CA LEU A 121 14.42 8.33 -14.05
C LEU A 121 14.86 7.60 -12.77
N LYS A 122 15.99 6.90 -12.85
CA LYS A 122 16.55 6.12 -11.74
C LYS A 122 17.49 6.94 -10.88
N ASP A 123 17.73 6.47 -9.66
CA ASP A 123 18.71 7.00 -8.70
C ASP A 123 18.65 8.52 -8.49
N GLN A 124 17.43 9.06 -8.44
CA GLN A 124 17.19 10.47 -8.19
C GLN A 124 17.38 10.76 -6.69
N TRP A 125 17.99 11.90 -6.39
CA TRP A 125 18.24 12.35 -5.01
C TRP A 125 17.63 13.74 -4.80
N GLU A 126 16.80 13.90 -3.77
CA GLU A 126 16.10 15.14 -3.37
C GLU A 126 15.10 15.67 -4.43
N LYS A 127 15.50 15.85 -5.68
CA LYS A 127 14.68 16.44 -6.74
C LYS A 127 15.00 15.91 -8.13
N SER A 128 13.97 15.89 -8.97
CA SER A 128 14.06 15.61 -10.40
C SER A 128 13.59 16.81 -11.20
N LYS A 129 14.39 17.20 -12.20
CA LYS A 129 14.05 18.25 -13.17
C LYS A 129 13.77 17.62 -14.53
N ILE A 130 12.59 17.85 -15.06
CA ILE A 130 12.13 17.27 -16.33
C ILE A 130 11.82 18.40 -17.30
N LYS A 131 12.58 18.47 -18.39
CA LYS A 131 12.42 19.51 -19.42
C LYS A 131 11.53 19.04 -20.55
N ASN A 132 10.69 19.93 -21.07
CA ASN A 132 9.90 19.75 -22.29
C ASN A 132 9.01 18.50 -22.30
N GLN A 133 8.52 18.07 -21.13
CA GLN A 133 7.60 16.95 -21.00
C GLN A 133 6.30 17.40 -20.35
N THR A 134 5.18 16.94 -20.88
CA THR A 134 3.87 17.15 -20.27
C THR A 134 3.49 15.92 -19.46
N ILE A 135 3.54 16.05 -18.14
CA ILE A 135 3.29 14.96 -17.21
C ILE A 135 1.77 14.81 -16.99
N LYS A 136 1.25 13.59 -17.16
CA LYS A 136 -0.11 13.18 -16.79
C LYS A 136 -0.16 12.69 -15.34
N GLY A 137 0.87 11.97 -14.91
CA GLY A 137 1.00 11.46 -13.55
C GLY A 137 2.38 10.90 -13.29
N PHE A 138 2.60 10.38 -12.09
CA PHE A 138 3.83 9.68 -11.75
C PHE A 138 3.63 8.75 -10.55
N TYR A 139 4.53 7.78 -10.41
CA TYR A 139 4.70 7.03 -9.18
C TYR A 139 6.19 6.95 -8.81
N LEU A 140 6.43 6.73 -7.52
CA LEU A 140 7.77 6.63 -6.95
C LEU A 140 8.05 5.18 -6.54
N VAL A 141 9.32 4.81 -6.59
CA VAL A 141 9.84 3.57 -6.00
C VAL A 141 11.07 3.94 -5.17
N ASP A 142 11.11 3.62 -3.88
CA ASP A 142 12.33 3.82 -3.09
C ASP A 142 13.38 2.74 -3.38
N THR A 143 14.57 2.92 -2.80
CA THR A 143 15.67 1.96 -2.89
C THR A 143 15.35 0.59 -2.28
N LYS A 144 14.29 0.47 -1.49
CA LYS A 144 13.85 -0.78 -0.85
C LYS A 144 12.83 -1.52 -1.71
N GLY A 145 12.42 -0.95 -2.84
CA GLY A 145 11.43 -1.50 -3.76
C GLY A 145 9.98 -1.18 -3.39
N LEU A 146 9.74 -0.31 -2.41
CA LEU A 146 8.40 0.11 -2.04
C LEU A 146 7.87 1.10 -3.09
N LYS A 147 6.78 0.72 -3.77
CA LYS A 147 6.16 1.50 -4.83
C LYS A 147 4.96 2.30 -4.31
N SER A 148 4.92 3.59 -4.62
CA SER A 148 3.77 4.45 -4.30
C SER A 148 2.55 4.11 -5.17
N PRO A 149 1.34 4.43 -4.72
CA PRO A 149 0.21 4.62 -5.62
C PRO A 149 0.57 5.62 -6.73
N THR A 150 -0.07 5.46 -7.89
CA THR A 150 0.07 6.41 -8.99
C THR A 150 -0.61 7.72 -8.64
N TYR A 151 0.14 8.82 -8.65
CA TYR A 151 -0.40 10.16 -8.56
C TYR A 151 -0.79 10.66 -9.94
N LEU A 152 -2.04 11.10 -10.10
CA LEU A 152 -2.51 11.79 -11.29
C LEU A 152 -2.48 13.29 -11.04
N LYS A 153 -1.88 14.02 -11.99
CA LYS A 153 -1.78 15.47 -11.95
C LYS A 153 -3.19 16.08 -11.96
N LYS A 154 -3.46 16.99 -11.02
CA LYS A 154 -4.76 17.66 -10.86
C LYS A 154 -4.81 18.99 -11.60
N GLY A 155 -3.77 19.80 -11.48
CA GLY A 155 -3.72 21.15 -12.04
C GLY A 155 -3.22 21.18 -13.47
N LYS A 156 -3.96 21.82 -14.38
CA LYS A 156 -3.59 21.95 -15.80
C LYS A 156 -2.19 22.56 -15.98
N PHE A 157 -1.86 23.60 -15.21
CA PHE A 157 -0.63 24.38 -15.33
C PHE A 157 0.41 24.09 -14.24
N SER A 158 0.16 23.10 -13.38
CA SER A 158 1.12 22.74 -12.34
C SER A 158 2.41 22.20 -12.98
N ASN A 159 3.54 22.67 -12.48
CA ASN A 159 4.87 22.27 -12.93
C ASN A 159 5.86 22.12 -11.77
N HIS A 160 5.42 22.33 -10.52
CA HIS A 160 6.21 22.11 -9.32
C HIS A 160 5.41 21.20 -8.38
N PHE A 161 6.01 20.09 -7.98
CA PHE A 161 5.42 19.08 -7.12
C PHE A 161 6.29 18.88 -5.88
N GLU A 162 5.75 19.18 -4.72
CA GLU A 162 6.35 18.80 -3.43
C GLU A 162 5.71 17.50 -2.98
N VAL A 163 6.52 16.45 -2.89
CA VAL A 163 6.07 15.09 -2.63
C VAL A 163 6.62 14.61 -1.29
N GLN A 164 5.73 14.12 -0.43
CA GLN A 164 6.08 13.35 0.75
C GLN A 164 5.73 11.89 0.53
N PHE A 165 6.71 11.01 0.60
CA PHE A 165 6.59 9.58 0.36
C PHE A 165 6.77 8.79 1.65
N GLU A 166 5.87 7.84 1.91
CA GLU A 166 6.04 6.90 3.01
C GLU A 166 7.02 5.79 2.60
N THR A 167 8.08 5.59 3.39
CA THR A 167 9.14 4.61 3.11
C THR A 167 9.01 3.32 3.95
N LYS A 168 7.89 3.20 4.65
CA LYS A 168 7.44 2.01 5.39
C LYS A 168 6.07 1.59 4.87
N ARG A 169 5.72 0.32 5.04
CA ARG A 169 4.36 -0.09 4.68
C ARG A 169 3.34 0.62 5.60
N VAL A 170 2.19 1.00 5.06
CA VAL A 170 1.02 1.45 5.82
C VAL A 170 -0.21 0.76 5.23
N PHE A 171 -1.13 0.40 6.12
CA PHE A 171 -2.42 -0.22 5.80
C PHE A 171 -3.54 0.77 6.16
N GLU A 172 -4.30 1.20 5.15
CA GLU A 172 -5.42 2.13 5.28
C GLU A 172 -6.62 1.48 4.60
N ASP A 173 -7.48 0.83 5.41
CA ASP A 173 -8.58 -0.03 4.94
C ASP A 173 -8.20 -0.97 3.77
N GLU A 174 -6.97 -1.50 3.82
CA GLU A 174 -6.43 -2.24 2.68
C GLU A 174 -7.01 -3.65 2.64
N THR A 175 -7.58 -4.03 1.50
CA THR A 175 -8.30 -5.30 1.35
C THR A 175 -7.43 -6.36 0.70
N TRP A 176 -7.02 -7.37 1.47
CA TRP A 176 -6.34 -8.56 0.98
C TRP A 176 -7.31 -9.70 0.72
N TYR A 177 -6.94 -10.64 -0.14
CA TYR A 177 -7.80 -11.78 -0.47
C TYR A 177 -7.45 -13.00 0.40
N LEU A 178 -8.47 -13.61 0.98
CA LEU A 178 -8.39 -14.84 1.74
C LEU A 178 -8.72 -16.02 0.81
N GLU A 179 -7.84 -17.01 0.81
CA GLU A 179 -8.08 -18.33 0.21
C GLU A 179 -7.85 -19.38 1.31
N LYS A 180 -8.36 -20.62 1.16
CA LYS A 180 -8.27 -21.63 2.22
C LYS A 180 -6.81 -21.86 2.67
N GLY A 181 -6.47 -21.39 3.87
CA GLY A 181 -5.12 -21.48 4.45
C GLY A 181 -4.08 -20.52 3.83
N LYS A 182 -4.48 -19.59 2.97
CA LYS A 182 -3.59 -18.65 2.28
C LYS A 182 -4.15 -17.24 2.29
N ILE A 183 -3.25 -16.25 2.23
CA ILE A 183 -3.61 -14.85 2.09
C ILE A 183 -2.85 -14.31 0.89
N LYS A 184 -3.54 -13.63 -0.03
CA LYS A 184 -2.93 -12.92 -1.16
C LYS A 184 -2.72 -11.46 -0.78
N PRO A 185 -1.48 -11.02 -0.55
CA PRO A 185 -1.21 -9.64 -0.18
C PRO A 185 -1.45 -8.70 -1.35
N ILE A 186 -1.79 -7.46 -1.01
CA ILE A 186 -1.75 -6.33 -1.92
C ILE A 186 -0.50 -5.48 -1.60
N GLY A 187 0.08 -4.84 -2.62
CA GLY A 187 1.18 -3.89 -2.51
C GLY A 187 0.74 -2.49 -2.12
N MET A 188 1.68 -1.63 -1.74
CA MET A 188 1.34 -0.25 -1.36
C MET A 188 0.74 0.54 -2.52
N ASP A 189 1.07 0.15 -3.74
CA ASP A 189 0.53 0.63 -5.00
C ASP A 189 -0.88 0.12 -5.34
N GLY A 190 -1.43 -0.80 -4.54
CA GLY A 190 -2.77 -1.39 -4.76
C GLY A 190 -2.77 -2.65 -5.64
N GLU A 191 -1.60 -3.10 -6.11
CA GLU A 191 -1.48 -4.28 -6.98
C GLU A 191 -1.35 -5.58 -6.17
N CYS A 192 -1.92 -6.68 -6.68
CA CYS A 192 -1.76 -7.98 -6.06
C CYS A 192 -0.30 -8.46 -6.14
N GLN A 193 0.21 -8.99 -5.03
CA GLN A 193 1.49 -9.66 -5.03
C GLN A 193 1.44 -10.99 -5.80
N LYS A 194 2.59 -11.39 -6.35
CA LYS A 194 2.73 -12.64 -7.14
C LYS A 194 2.88 -13.90 -6.28
N TYR A 195 2.82 -13.76 -4.96
CA TYR A 195 2.97 -14.82 -3.99
C TYR A 195 1.82 -14.80 -2.98
N TYR A 196 1.74 -15.85 -2.17
CA TYR A 196 0.79 -16.00 -1.09
C TYR A 196 1.52 -16.12 0.24
N LEU A 197 0.92 -15.60 1.30
CA LEU A 197 1.28 -15.94 2.68
C LEU A 197 0.55 -17.23 3.03
N GLU A 198 1.28 -18.26 3.44
CA GLU A 198 0.69 -19.55 3.81
C GLU A 198 0.60 -19.68 5.32
N LYS A 199 -0.51 -20.23 5.81
CA LYS A 199 -0.73 -20.44 7.25
C LYS A 199 0.31 -21.44 7.76
N ASN A 200 1.04 -21.06 8.80
CA ASN A 200 1.89 -21.99 9.52
C ASN A 200 0.99 -23.01 10.23
N ASN A 201 1.17 -24.30 9.92
CA ASN A 201 0.56 -25.39 10.67
C ASN A 201 1.15 -25.50 12.09
#